data_AF-G6XHL0-F1
#
_entry.id   AF-G6XHL0-F1
#
_cell.length_a   1.000
_cell.length_b   1.000
_cell.length_c   1.000
_cell.angle_alpha   90.00
_cell.angle_beta   90.00
_cell.angle_gamma   90.00
#
_symmetry.space_group_name_H-M   'P 1'
#
loop_
_entity.id
_entity.type
_entity.pdbx_description
1 polymer ?
#
loop_
_entity_poly.entity_id
_entity_poly.type
_entity_poly.pdbx_seq_one_letter_code
_entity_poly.pdbx_strand_id
1 'polypeptide(L)' 'MSSDTVKTSSPEKSTGSGWAYDCAICGKGAAFGFYRPEGTTFYCRDHQNEGTATPYPPMSRTKGA' A
#
# COMPACT_ATOMS: atom_id res chain seq x y z
N MET A 1 4.63 21.40 -38.32
CA MET A 1 4.39 19.96 -38.00
C MET A 1 4.42 19.86 -36.49
N SER A 2 3.25 19.66 -35.89
CA SER A 2 3.03 19.72 -34.45
C SER A 2 3.70 18.54 -33.76
N SER A 3 4.42 18.81 -32.67
CA SER A 3 5.04 17.77 -31.85
C SER A 3 3.97 17.11 -30.99
N ASP A 4 3.49 15.94 -31.41
CA ASP A 4 2.65 15.07 -30.60
C ASP A 4 3.44 14.63 -29.36
N THR A 5 3.15 15.30 -28.24
CA THR A 5 3.67 14.91 -26.93
C THR A 5 2.98 13.60 -26.57
N VAL A 6 3.74 12.51 -26.59
CA VAL A 6 3.29 11.19 -26.13
C VAL A 6 2.92 11.31 -24.66
N LYS A 7 1.63 11.54 -24.38
CA LYS A 7 1.04 11.38 -23.06
C LYS A 7 0.84 9.88 -22.88
N THR A 8 1.91 9.20 -22.44
CA THR A 8 1.84 7.83 -21.97
C THR A 8 0.89 7.80 -20.77
N SER A 9 -0.38 7.52 -21.04
CA SER A 9 -1.37 7.16 -20.02
C SER A 9 -0.99 5.79 -19.48
N SER A 10 0.02 5.75 -18.60
CA SER A 10 0.25 4.62 -17.71
C SER A 10 -1.04 4.36 -16.92
N PRO A 11 -1.43 3.10 -16.67
CA PRO A 11 -2.74 2.77 -16.14
C PRO A 11 -2.99 3.54 -14.85
N GLU A 12 -3.92 4.48 -14.94
CA GLU A 12 -4.25 5.49 -13.95
C GLU A 12 -4.90 4.85 -12.72
N LYS A 13 -4.08 4.24 -11.86
CA LYS A 13 -4.29 4.36 -10.42
C LYS A 13 -3.33 5.41 -9.89
N SER A 14 -3.40 6.60 -10.48
CA SER A 14 -2.78 7.79 -9.92
C SER A 14 -3.54 8.09 -8.65
N THR A 15 -3.01 7.60 -7.53
CA THR A 15 -3.55 7.95 -6.22
C THR A 15 -3.46 9.46 -6.00
N GLY A 16 -4.27 10.02 -5.11
CA GLY A 16 -4.38 11.49 -4.97
C GLY A 16 -3.04 12.15 -4.62
N SER A 17 -2.10 11.37 -4.07
CA SER A 17 -0.75 11.79 -3.73
C SER A 17 0.29 11.63 -4.86
N GLY A 18 -0.06 11.03 -6.01
CA GLY A 18 0.86 10.68 -7.09
C GLY A 18 1.74 9.46 -6.80
N TRP A 19 1.49 8.74 -5.71
CA TRP A 19 2.15 7.47 -5.39
C TRP A 19 1.41 6.28 -6.03
N ALA A 20 2.00 5.09 -5.92
CA ALA A 20 1.30 3.86 -6.27
C ALA A 20 0.10 3.57 -5.35
N TYR A 21 0.18 4.01 -4.08
CA TYR A 21 -0.84 3.81 -3.05
C TYR A 21 -0.97 5.05 -2.15
N ASP A 22 -2.18 5.33 -1.67
CA ASP A 22 -2.44 6.36 -0.66
C ASP A 22 -2.54 5.74 0.74
N CYS A 23 -2.17 6.54 1.75
CA CYS A 23 -2.34 6.20 3.15
C CYS A 23 -3.82 6.21 3.50
N ALA A 24 -4.31 5.10 4.05
CA ALA A 24 -5.70 4.93 4.45
C ALA A 24 -6.19 5.96 5.50
N ILE A 25 -5.27 6.59 6.24
CA ILE A 25 -5.60 7.56 7.30
C ILE A 25 -5.61 8.99 6.79
N CYS A 26 -4.56 9.41 6.06
CA CYS A 26 -4.35 10.82 5.73
C CYS A 26 -4.28 11.13 4.23
N GLY A 27 -4.42 10.12 3.35
CA GLY A 27 -4.40 10.31 1.89
C GLY A 27 -3.04 10.73 1.30
N LYS A 28 -1.98 10.82 2.11
CA LYS A 28 -0.61 11.03 1.60
C LYS A 28 -0.08 9.75 0.95
N GLY A 29 1.00 9.87 0.18
CA GLY A 29 1.67 8.72 -0.41
C GLY A 29 2.04 7.66 0.63
N ALA A 30 1.70 6.41 0.32
CA ALA A 30 1.99 5.26 1.16
C ALA A 30 3.05 4.36 0.51
N ALA A 31 4.05 4.01 1.33
CA ALA A 31 5.12 3.09 0.96
C ALA A 31 4.99 1.72 1.65
N PHE A 32 4.16 1.61 2.69
CA PHE A 32 4.05 0.42 3.53
C PHE A 32 2.67 -0.23 3.35
N GLY A 33 2.63 -1.44 2.82
CA GLY A 33 1.41 -2.26 2.70
C GLY A 33 1.35 -3.32 3.78
N PHE A 34 0.20 -3.46 4.44
CA PHE A 34 -0.08 -4.50 5.42
C PHE A 34 -1.17 -5.41 4.90
N TYR A 35 -0.86 -6.69 4.78
CA TYR A 35 -1.81 -7.70 4.34
C TYR A 35 -2.69 -8.13 5.52
N ARG A 36 -4.01 -7.99 5.36
CA ARG A 36 -5.02 -8.50 6.28
C ARG A 36 -5.95 -9.47 5.57
N PRO A 37 -6.66 -10.35 6.30
CA PRO A 37 -7.64 -11.26 5.70
C PRO A 37 -8.70 -10.53 4.87
N GLU A 38 -9.10 -9.33 5.29
CA GLU A 38 -10.06 -8.46 4.58
C GLU A 38 -9.46 -7.71 3.37
N GLY A 39 -8.13 -7.69 3.20
CA GLY A 39 -7.45 -7.00 2.11
C GLY A 39 -6.12 -6.36 2.52
N THR A 40 -5.42 -5.76 1.55
CA THR A 40 -4.17 -5.02 1.82
C THR A 40 -4.46 -3.55 2.07
N THR A 41 -4.01 -3.02 3.21
CA THR A 41 -4.14 -1.61 3.55
C THR A 41 -2.77 -0.93 3.54
N PHE A 42 -2.69 0.27 2.98
CA PHE A 42 -1.43 1.01 2.80
C PHE A 42 -1.35 2.22 3.73
N TYR A 43 -0.16 2.49 4.27
CA TYR A 43 0.10 3.57 5.21
C TYR A 43 1.37 4.37 4.85
N CYS A 44 1.36 5.66 5.18
CA CYS A 44 2.55 6.51 5.11
C CYS A 44 3.50 6.23 6.28
N ARG A 45 4.67 6.85 6.27
CA ARG A 45 5.70 6.65 7.30
C ARG A 45 5.21 6.97 8.71
N ASP A 46 4.41 8.03 8.88
CA ASP A 46 3.89 8.44 10.20
C ASP A 46 2.83 7.46 10.75
N HIS A 47 2.05 6.84 9.87
CA HIS A 47 0.93 5.98 10.24
C HIS A 47 1.21 4.48 10.06
N GLN A 48 2.43 4.09 9.73
CA GLN A 48 2.78 2.68 9.49
C GLN A 48 2.47 1.77 10.70
N ASN A 49 2.52 2.32 11.92
CA ASN A 49 2.29 1.57 13.15
C ASN A 49 0.81 1.17 13.35
N GLU A 50 -0.12 1.90 12.73
CA GLU A 50 -1.56 1.58 12.74
C GLU A 50 -1.84 0.32 11.91
N GLY A 51 -1.06 0.11 10.85
CA GLY A 51 -1.13 -1.05 9.99
C GLY A 51 -0.61 -2.33 10.66
N THR A 52 0.46 -2.24 11.46
CA THR A 52 1.10 -3.37 12.17
C THR A 52 0.28 -3.98 13.30
N ALA A 53 -0.85 -3.38 13.69
CA ALA A 53 -1.62 -3.80 14.86
C ALA A 53 -2.22 -5.23 14.77
N THR A 54 -2.14 -5.90 13.63
CA THR A 54 -2.37 -7.35 13.56
C THR A 54 -1.04 -8.06 13.76
N PRO A 55 -0.72 -8.54 14.98
CA PRO A 55 0.30 -9.57 15.11
C PRO A 55 -0.17 -10.71 14.20
N TYR A 56 0.67 -11.10 13.23
CA TYR A 56 0.48 -12.38 12.58
C TYR A 56 0.26 -13.41 13.69
N PRO A 57 -0.80 -14.25 13.63
CA PRO A 57 -0.93 -15.31 14.61
C PRO A 57 0.40 -16.05 14.63
N PRO A 58 0.97 -16.33 15.82
CA PRO A 58 2.24 -17.01 15.90
C PRO A 58 2.10 -18.26 15.03
N MET A 59 2.92 -18.38 13.99
CA MET A 59 2.92 -19.58 13.17
C MET A 59 3.08 -20.74 14.13
N SER A 60 2.03 -21.55 14.30
CA SER A 60 2.06 -22.73 15.13
C SER A 60 3.21 -23.58 14.62
N ARG A 61 4.37 -23.53 15.29
CA ARG A 61 5.47 -24.43 15.01
C ARG A 61 4.94 -25.80 15.40
N THR A 62 4.48 -26.57 14.42
CA THR A 62 4.07 -27.96 14.62
C THR A 62 5.29 -28.69 15.19
N LYS A 63 5.28 -28.97 16.49
CA LYS A 63 6.25 -29.85 17.12
C LYS A 63 5.92 -31.26 16.62
N GLY A 64 6.58 -31.69 15.55
CA GLY A 64 6.54 -33.07 15.08
C GLY A 64 7.03 -33.98 16.19
N ALA A 65 6.16 -34.90 16.58
CA ALA A 65 6.41 -35.99 17.53
C ALA A 65 7.20 -37.13 16.87
#